data_AF-B9NVF1-F1
#
_entry.id   AF-B9NVF1-F1
#
_cell.length_a   1.000
_cell.length_b   1.000
_cell.length_c   1.000
_cell.angle_alpha   90.00
_cell.angle_beta   90.00
_cell.angle_gamma   90.00
#
_symmetry.space_group_name_H-M   'P 1'
#
loop_
_entity.id
_entity.type
_entity.pdbx_description
1 polymer ?
#
loop_
_entity_poly.entity_id
_entity_poly.type
_entity_poly.pdbx_seq_one_letter_code
_entity_poly.pdbx_strand_id
1 'polypeptide(L)' 'MNNLIEQDHRFIKRRIRHMRGFKSFTSASSTLDGIEFVNIIRKRQSPSATTSGFRLFAEIAR' A
#
# COMPACT_ATOMS: atom_id res chain seq x y z
N MET A 1 -18.30 14.40 -6.69
CA MET A 1 -17.38 14.38 -5.53
C MET A 1 -17.38 12.97 -4.94
N ASN A 2 -16.42 12.13 -5.31
CA ASN A 2 -16.18 10.79 -4.73
C ASN A 2 -14.66 10.53 -4.85
N ASN A 3 -13.87 11.20 -4.02
CA ASN A 3 -12.55 11.64 -4.48
C ASN A 3 -11.34 10.88 -3.92
N LEU A 4 -11.47 10.10 -2.84
CA LEU A 4 -10.30 9.46 -2.23
C LEU A 4 -10.41 7.93 -2.19
N ILE A 5 -11.49 7.39 -1.61
CA ILE A 5 -11.70 5.93 -1.50
C ILE A 5 -11.76 5.29 -2.89
N GLU A 6 -12.53 5.89 -3.82
CA GLU A 6 -12.63 5.37 -5.19
C GLU A 6 -11.30 5.48 -5.96
N GLN A 7 -10.48 6.49 -5.68
CA GLN A 7 -9.16 6.62 -6.30
C GLN A 7 -8.18 5.57 -5.79
N ASP A 8 -8.19 5.31 -4.48
CA ASP A 8 -7.31 4.32 -3.86
C ASP A 8 -7.67 2.91 -4.35
N HIS A 9 -8.97 2.58 -4.38
CA HIS A 9 -9.47 1.35 -4.98
C HIS A 9 -9.08 1.24 -6.47
N ARG A 10 -9.14 2.33 -7.25
CA ARG A 10 -8.74 2.30 -8.67
C ARG A 10 -7.24 2.07 -8.84
N PHE A 11 -6.40 2.63 -7.97
CA PHE A 11 -4.97 2.41 -7.98
C PHE A 11 -4.61 0.95 -7.68
N ILE A 12 -5.21 0.39 -6.63
CA ILE A 12 -5.04 -1.02 -6.24
C ILE A 12 -5.51 -1.95 -7.38
N LYS A 13 -6.73 -1.73 -7.92
CA LYS A 13 -7.26 -2.51 -9.06
C LYS A 13 -6.33 -2.47 -10.26
N ARG A 14 -5.75 -1.31 -10.59
CA ARG A 14 -4.83 -1.17 -11.73
C ARG A 14 -3.54 -1.97 -11.55
N ARG A 15 -3.00 -2.04 -10.34
CA ARG A 15 -1.78 -2.82 -10.03
C ARG A 15 -2.04 -4.32 -10.07
N ILE A 16 -3.17 -4.76 -9.49
CA ILE A 16 -3.53 -6.18 -9.43
C ILE A 16 -3.97 -6.72 -10.81
N ARG A 17 -4.55 -5.89 -11.69
CA ARG A 17 -5.05 -6.33 -13.01
C ARG A 17 -4.00 -7.03 -13.89
N HIS A 18 -2.73 -6.68 -13.74
CA HIS A 18 -1.63 -7.30 -14.49
C HIS A 18 -1.06 -8.55 -13.81
N MET A 19 -1.52 -8.87 -12.60
CA MET A 19 -1.11 -10.05 -11.83
C MET A 19 -2.08 -11.20 -12.09
N ARG A 20 -1.60 -12.46 -12.00
CA ARG A 20 -2.46 -13.66 -12.13
C ARG A 20 -3.28 -13.97 -10.86
N GLY A 21 -3.45 -13.00 -9.98
CA GLY A 21 -4.05 -13.16 -8.65
C GLY A 21 -3.04 -13.58 -7.58
N PHE A 22 -3.51 -13.64 -6.33
CA PHE A 22 -2.72 -14.05 -5.17
C PHE A 22 -2.95 -15.53 -4.86
N LYS A 23 -1.87 -16.25 -4.50
CA LYS A 23 -1.97 -17.68 -4.15
C LYS A 23 -2.56 -17.92 -2.76
N SER A 24 -2.53 -16.92 -1.88
CA SER A 24 -3.07 -16.99 -0.52
C SER A 24 -3.50 -15.60 -0.02
N PHE A 25 -4.37 -15.55 0.98
CA PHE A 25 -4.77 -14.30 1.62
C PHE A 25 -3.61 -13.58 2.29
N THR A 26 -2.67 -14.33 2.89
CA THR A 26 -1.45 -13.75 3.47
C THR A 26 -0.62 -13.05 2.40
N SER A 27 -0.47 -13.65 1.22
CA SER A 27 0.24 -13.02 0.10
C SER A 27 -0.48 -11.79 -0.44
N ALA A 28 -1.82 -11.80 -0.46
CA ALA A 28 -2.62 -10.63 -0.81
C ALA A 28 -2.40 -9.50 0.20
N SER A 29 -2.48 -9.79 1.50
CA SER A 29 -2.29 -8.82 2.59
C SER A 29 -0.92 -8.15 2.51
N SER A 30 0.17 -8.94 2.47
CA SER A 30 1.53 -8.39 2.39
C SER A 30 1.76 -7.56 1.12
N THR A 31 1.09 -7.89 0.02
CA THR A 31 1.17 -7.09 -1.21
C THR A 31 0.43 -5.76 -1.06
N LEU A 32 -0.75 -5.77 -0.43
CA LEU A 32 -1.53 -4.56 -0.15
C LEU A 32 -0.77 -3.63 0.81
N ASP A 33 -0.18 -4.17 1.88
CA ASP A 33 0.63 -3.41 2.84
C ASP A 33 1.84 -2.75 2.15
N GLY A 34 2.50 -3.47 1.24
CA GLY A 34 3.58 -2.91 0.42
C GLY A 34 3.11 -1.80 -0.53
N ILE A 35 1.92 -1.95 -1.12
CA ILE A 35 1.32 -0.92 -1.98
C ILE A 35 0.99 0.35 -1.17
N GLU A 36 0.44 0.18 0.03
CA GLU A 36 0.11 1.27 0.96
C GLU A 36 1.38 2.00 1.41
N PHE A 37 2.42 1.27 1.81
CA PHE A 37 3.72 1.82 2.19
C PHE A 37 4.33 2.70 1.09
N VAL A 38 4.35 2.20 -0.16
CA VAL A 38 4.85 2.99 -1.30
C VAL A 38 3.99 4.24 -1.54
N ASN A 39 2.68 4.16 -1.32
CA ASN A 39 1.79 5.32 -1.46
C ASN A 39 2.08 6.40 -0.40
N ILE A 40 2.36 5.99 0.84
CA ILE A 40 2.72 6.89 1.96
C ILE A 40 4.04 7.60 1.67
N ILE A 41 5.06 6.87 1.20
CA ILE A 41 6.34 7.45 0.77
C ILE A 41 6.13 8.43 -0.39
N ARG A 42 5.37 8.02 -1.43
CA ARG A 42 5.12 8.84 -2.61
C ARG A 42 4.38 10.14 -2.27
N LYS A 43 3.45 10.09 -1.32
CA LYS A 43 2.73 11.27 -0.83
C LYS A 43 3.55 12.11 0.17
N ARG A 44 4.78 11.70 0.50
CA ARG A 44 5.64 12.32 1.54
C ARG A 44 4.92 12.48 2.89
N GLN A 45 3.99 11.59 3.19
CA GLN A 45 3.21 11.57 4.43
C GLN A 45 3.92 10.78 5.54
N SER A 46 5.20 10.48 5.38
CA SER A 46 5.98 9.77 6.39
C SER A 46 6.02 10.61 7.69
N PRO A 47 5.58 10.07 8.84
CA PRO A 47 5.38 10.86 10.04
C PRO A 47 6.67 11.36 10.72
N SER A 48 7.86 11.07 10.21
CA SER A 48 9.07 11.77 10.63
C SER A 48 10.19 11.58 9.62
N ALA A 49 11.09 12.56 9.49
CA ALA A 49 12.33 12.42 8.72
C ALA A 49 13.33 11.42 9.34
N THR A 50 12.97 10.77 10.46
CA THR A 50 13.88 9.99 11.32
C THR A 50 13.46 8.52 11.45
N THR A 51 12.23 8.14 11.06
CA THR A 51 11.79 6.74 11.09
C THR A 51 12.43 5.97 9.93
N SER A 52 13.16 4.90 10.24
CA SER A 52 13.69 4.01 9.20
C SER A 52 12.54 3.45 8.36
N GLY A 53 12.71 3.39 7.02
CA GLY A 53 11.65 2.92 6.12
C GLY A 53 11.12 1.52 6.50
N PHE A 54 11.98 0.65 7.04
CA PHE A 54 11.60 -0.65 7.56
C PHE A 54 10.72 -0.59 8.82
N ARG A 55 10.95 0.37 9.72
CA ARG A 55 10.09 0.56 10.90
C ARG A 55 8.70 1.05 10.51
N LEU A 56 8.63 2.00 9.58
CA LEU A 56 7.35 2.48 9.05
C LEU A 56 6.57 1.35 8.36
N PHE A 57 7.26 0.51 7.57
CA PHE A 57 6.64 -0.66 6.97
C PHE A 57 6.10 -1.64 8.01
N ALA A 58 6.88 -1.95 9.06
CA ALA A 58 6.48 -2.85 10.13
C ALA A 58 5.34 -2.32 11.01
N GLU A 59 5.15 -1.00 11.07
CA GLU A 59 4.05 -0.37 11.82
C GLU A 59 2.72 -0.41 11.05
N ILE A 60 2.77 -0.44 9.72
CA ILE A 60 1.60 -0.45 8.85
C ILE A 60 1.20 -1.88 8.47
N ALA A 61 2.17 -2.76 8.24
CA ALA A 61 1.92 -4.17 7.98
C ALA A 61 1.33 -4.83 9.23
N ARG A 62 0.09 -5.33 9.12
CA ARG A 62 -0.66 -5.96 10.23
C ARG A 62 -0.64 -7.48 10.16
#